data_AF-A0A8D6PTE3-F1
#
_entry.id   AF-A0A8D6PTE3-F1
#
_cell.length_a   1.000
_cell.length_b   1.000
_cell.length_c   1.000
_cell.angle_alpha   90.00
_cell.angle_beta   90.00
_cell.angle_gamma   90.00
#
_symmetry.space_group_name_H-M   'P 1'
#
loop_
_entity.id
_entity.type
_entity.pdbx_description
1 polymer ?
#
loop_
_entity_poly.entity_id
_entity_poly.type
_entity_poly.pdbx_seq_one_letter_code
_entity_poly.pdbx_strand_id
1 'polypeptide(L)'
;MVRVIPLTDEEKMSIVSGLRSTVPATKLVTLRKLQDIAENRPEAIVYLDVYDKVTLNEIITLLNQIMEYDPDEILRREAMITLEKIKKALGTKFSTFIPLCTSCNSPIDLGWNYCTNCGAEIKSMVFEEEIERCKNCNNYISDSWKFCAHCGTKLKEEEEEILRCPNCKRPIQPDWIVCPYCGYRLKKKP
;
A
#
# COMPACT_ATOMS: atom_id res chain seq x y z
N MET A 1 -13.35 -12.41 14.59
CA MET A 1 -13.29 -12.93 13.21
C MET A 1 -13.52 -11.74 12.28
N VAL A 2 -12.47 -11.24 11.61
CA VAL A 2 -12.59 -10.08 10.73
C VAL A 2 -13.37 -10.52 9.49
N ARG A 3 -14.55 -9.92 9.25
CA ARG A 3 -15.37 -10.23 8.08
C ARG A 3 -14.79 -9.47 6.89
N VAL A 4 -14.18 -10.18 5.95
CA VAL A 4 -13.69 -9.61 4.70
C VAL A 4 -14.91 -9.18 3.87
N ILE A 5 -14.96 -7.90 3.46
CA ILE A 5 -16.04 -7.37 2.62
C ILE A 5 -15.46 -7.08 1.23
N PRO A 6 -15.60 -8.01 0.27
CA PRO A 6 -15.08 -7.81 -1.08
C PRO A 6 -15.81 -6.67 -1.80
N LEU A 7 -15.21 -6.17 -2.88
CA LEU A 7 -15.92 -5.25 -3.78
C LEU A 7 -17.03 -6.01 -4.51
N THR A 8 -18.20 -5.41 -4.53
CA THR A 8 -19.33 -5.85 -5.34
C THR A 8 -19.04 -5.64 -6.82
N ASP A 9 -19.71 -6.39 -7.70
CA ASP A 9 -19.50 -6.22 -9.14
C ASP A 9 -19.92 -4.83 -9.63
N GLU A 10 -20.91 -4.20 -8.99
CA GLU A 10 -21.29 -2.81 -9.24
C GLU A 10 -20.16 -1.84 -8.87
N GLU A 11 -19.52 -2.03 -7.70
CA GLU A 11 -18.35 -1.22 -7.32
C GLU A 11 -17.21 -1.38 -8.33
N LYS A 12 -16.91 -2.61 -8.76
CA LYS A 12 -15.86 -2.89 -9.76
C LYS A 12 -16.17 -2.20 -11.09
N MET A 13 -17.37 -2.38 -11.63
CA MET A 13 -17.80 -1.76 -12.89
C MET A 13 -17.77 -0.23 -12.80
N SER A 14 -18.23 0.34 -11.68
CA SER A 14 -18.17 1.78 -11.41
C SER A 14 -16.74 2.31 -11.39
N ILE A 15 -15.80 1.57 -10.79
CA ILE A 15 -14.38 1.95 -10.75
C ILE A 15 -13.77 1.93 -12.15
N VAL A 16 -13.92 0.82 -12.88
CA VAL A 16 -13.30 0.66 -14.21
C VAL A 16 -13.85 1.69 -15.19
N SER A 17 -15.18 1.88 -15.23
CA SER A 17 -15.80 2.88 -16.10
C SER A 17 -15.41 4.32 -15.71
N GLY A 18 -15.30 4.60 -14.41
CA GLY A 18 -14.88 5.90 -13.91
C GLY A 18 -13.44 6.27 -14.29
N LEU A 19 -12.52 5.30 -14.26
CA LEU A 19 -11.13 5.49 -14.70
C LEU A 19 -11.02 5.67 -16.23
N ARG A 20 -11.86 4.99 -17.00
CA ARG A 20 -11.95 5.13 -18.47
C ARG A 20 -12.64 6.41 -18.94
N SER A 21 -13.32 7.12 -18.04
CA SER A 21 -14.10 8.32 -18.37
C SER A 21 -13.25 9.40 -19.04
N THR A 22 -13.78 10.02 -20.09
CA THR A 22 -13.18 11.21 -20.70
C THR A 22 -13.38 12.47 -19.86
N VAL A 23 -14.31 12.45 -18.90
CA VAL A 23 -14.60 13.58 -18.00
C VAL A 23 -13.58 13.60 -16.84
N PRO A 24 -12.77 14.66 -16.69
CA PRO A 24 -11.72 14.75 -15.65
C PRO A 24 -12.26 14.63 -14.23
N ALA A 25 -13.40 15.26 -13.94
CA ALA A 25 -14.02 15.20 -12.62
C ALA A 25 -14.40 13.77 -12.22
N THR A 26 -14.92 12.97 -13.17
CA THR A 26 -15.29 11.58 -12.94
C THR A 26 -14.05 10.72 -12.64
N LYS A 27 -12.96 10.91 -13.39
CA LYS A 27 -11.68 10.25 -13.11
C LYS A 27 -11.19 10.60 -11.72
N LEU A 28 -11.17 11.89 -11.37
CA LEU A 28 -10.71 12.36 -10.06
C LEU A 28 -11.53 11.76 -8.90
N VAL A 29 -12.86 11.77 -8.99
CA VAL A 29 -13.73 11.16 -7.99
C VAL A 29 -13.46 9.66 -7.86
N THR A 30 -13.23 8.98 -8.97
CA THR A 30 -12.93 7.54 -9.01
C THR A 30 -11.57 7.23 -8.37
N LEU A 31 -10.54 8.02 -8.68
CA LEU A 31 -9.23 7.92 -8.04
C LEU A 31 -9.35 8.09 -6.52
N ARG A 32 -10.07 9.12 -6.05
CA ARG A 32 -10.31 9.34 -4.62
C ARG A 32 -11.08 8.19 -3.96
N LYS A 33 -12.06 7.62 -4.65
CA LYS A 33 -12.79 6.42 -4.18
C LYS A 33 -11.85 5.23 -4.02
N LEU A 34 -10.96 4.98 -5.00
CA LEU A 34 -9.96 3.91 -4.90
C LEU A 34 -8.97 4.13 -3.77
N GLN A 35 -8.52 5.37 -3.55
CA GLN A 35 -7.66 5.73 -2.42
C GLN A 35 -8.35 5.42 -1.08
N ASP A 36 -9.63 5.75 -0.94
CA ASP A 36 -10.42 5.50 0.27
C ASP A 36 -10.62 4.00 0.52
N ILE A 37 -10.88 3.22 -0.52
CA ILE A 37 -10.97 1.75 -0.43
C ILE A 37 -9.62 1.16 0.01
N ALA A 38 -8.51 1.59 -0.60
CA ALA A 38 -7.18 1.08 -0.26
C ALA A 38 -6.77 1.39 1.20
N GLU A 39 -7.19 2.54 1.74
CA GLU A 39 -6.87 2.93 3.12
C GLU A 39 -7.80 2.28 4.16
N ASN A 40 -9.11 2.26 3.90
CA ASN A 40 -10.10 1.88 4.90
C ASN A 40 -10.60 0.43 4.75
N ARG A 41 -10.41 -0.18 3.59
CA ARG A 41 -10.80 -1.58 3.25
C ARG A 41 -9.69 -2.31 2.48
N PRO A 42 -8.43 -2.34 2.97
CA PRO A 42 -7.31 -2.97 2.25
C PRO A 42 -7.55 -4.45 1.93
N GLU A 43 -8.31 -5.16 2.76
CA GLU A 43 -8.72 -6.55 2.53
C GLU A 43 -9.52 -6.74 1.24
N ALA A 44 -10.24 -5.72 0.77
CA ALA A 44 -10.98 -5.78 -0.49
C ALA A 44 -10.03 -5.76 -1.70
N ILE A 45 -8.92 -5.01 -1.62
CA ILE A 45 -7.88 -4.97 -2.65
C ILE A 45 -7.09 -6.28 -2.66
N VAL A 46 -6.75 -6.82 -1.48
CA VAL A 46 -6.12 -8.15 -1.35
C VAL A 46 -7.04 -9.24 -1.91
N TYR A 47 -8.35 -9.15 -1.68
CA TYR A 47 -9.32 -10.08 -2.26
C TYR A 47 -9.30 -10.06 -3.79
N LEU A 48 -9.19 -8.88 -4.42
CA LEU A 48 -9.00 -8.79 -5.87
C LEU A 48 -7.72 -9.50 -6.33
N ASP A 49 -6.58 -9.32 -5.65
CA ASP A 49 -5.35 -10.04 -6.00
C ASP A 49 -5.51 -11.56 -5.92
N VAL A 50 -6.30 -12.07 -4.98
CA VAL A 50 -6.46 -13.52 -4.83
C VAL A 50 -7.49 -14.09 -5.81
N TYR A 51 -8.63 -13.43 -6.00
CA TYR A 51 -9.80 -14.02 -6.65
C TYR A 51 -10.23 -13.32 -7.95
N ASP A 52 -9.78 -12.09 -8.20
CA ASP A 52 -10.20 -11.27 -9.35
C ASP A 52 -9.03 -10.42 -9.88
N LYS A 53 -7.94 -11.12 -10.23
CA LYS A 53 -6.71 -10.49 -10.73
C LYS A 53 -6.94 -9.71 -12.03
N VAL A 54 -7.93 -10.11 -12.83
CA VAL A 54 -8.26 -9.44 -14.08
C VAL A 54 -8.69 -8.01 -13.81
N THR A 55 -9.64 -7.81 -12.89
CA THR A 55 -10.09 -6.47 -12.50
C THR A 55 -8.96 -5.65 -11.86
N LEU A 56 -8.14 -6.27 -11.00
CA LEU A 56 -7.00 -5.57 -10.37
C LEU A 56 -5.98 -5.08 -11.42
N ASN A 57 -5.61 -5.95 -12.37
CA ASN A 57 -4.65 -5.61 -13.42
C ASN A 57 -5.19 -4.55 -14.39
N GLU A 58 -6.50 -4.58 -14.67
CA GLU A 58 -7.17 -3.54 -15.46
C GLU A 58 -7.10 -2.18 -14.75
N ILE A 59 -7.40 -2.13 -13.46
CA ILE A 59 -7.27 -0.91 -12.64
C ILE A 59 -5.83 -0.38 -12.69
N ILE A 60 -4.83 -1.25 -12.47
CA ILE A 60 -3.41 -0.85 -12.48
C ILE A 60 -3.01 -0.30 -13.85
N THR A 61 -3.45 -0.94 -14.93
CA THR A 61 -3.15 -0.50 -16.30
C THR A 61 -3.76 0.87 -16.58
N LEU A 62 -5.00 1.10 -16.16
CA LEU A 62 -5.67 2.40 -16.31
C LEU A 62 -4.98 3.50 -15.50
N LEU A 63 -4.52 3.19 -14.28
CA LEU A 63 -3.74 4.14 -13.47
C LEU A 63 -2.43 4.53 -14.16
N ASN A 64 -1.68 3.56 -14.69
CA ASN A 64 -0.43 3.84 -15.42
C ASN A 64 -0.70 4.68 -16.68
N GLN A 65 -1.77 4.38 -17.43
CA GLN A 65 -2.17 5.16 -18.60
C GLN A 65 -2.50 6.61 -18.23
N ILE A 66 -3.22 6.83 -17.12
CA ILE A 66 -3.51 8.19 -16.64
C ILE A 66 -2.20 8.89 -16.26
N MET A 67 -1.31 8.23 -15.51
CA MET A 67 -0.02 8.80 -15.08
C MET A 67 0.86 9.25 -16.25
N GLU A 68 0.89 8.46 -17.33
CA GLU A 68 1.80 8.68 -18.46
C GLU A 68 1.21 9.63 -19.52
N TYR A 69 -0.09 9.53 -19.80
CA TYR A 69 -0.69 10.16 -20.99
C TYR A 69 -1.79 11.19 -20.70
N ASP A 70 -2.27 11.33 -19.47
CA ASP A 70 -3.34 12.29 -19.18
C ASP A 70 -2.81 13.74 -19.23
N PRO A 71 -3.47 14.65 -19.97
CA PRO A 71 -3.00 16.03 -20.08
C PRO A 71 -3.14 16.82 -18.77
N ASP A 72 -4.01 16.40 -17.85
CA ASP A 72 -4.21 17.07 -16.56
C ASP A 72 -3.17 16.59 -15.53
N GLU A 73 -2.31 17.50 -15.08
CA GLU A 73 -1.26 17.21 -14.09
C GLU A 73 -1.81 16.74 -12.74
N ILE A 74 -3.00 17.22 -12.35
CA ILE A 74 -3.66 16.81 -11.11
C ILE A 74 -4.07 15.35 -11.23
N LEU A 75 -4.64 14.94 -12.37
CA LEU A 75 -5.02 13.54 -12.60
C LEU A 75 -3.80 12.61 -12.60
N ARG A 76 -2.70 13.01 -13.24
CA ARG A 76 -1.44 12.26 -13.20
C ARG A 76 -0.94 12.04 -11.77
N ARG A 77 -0.90 13.11 -10.97
CA ARG A 77 -0.49 13.06 -9.57
C ARG A 77 -1.42 12.18 -8.73
N GLU A 78 -2.72 12.32 -8.91
CA GLU A 78 -3.72 11.53 -8.17
C GLU A 78 -3.68 10.05 -8.53
N ALA A 79 -3.43 9.71 -9.79
CA ALA A 79 -3.23 8.33 -10.23
C ALA A 79 -1.99 7.71 -9.58
N MET A 80 -0.88 8.45 -9.48
CA MET A 80 0.33 8.02 -8.78
C MET A 80 0.06 7.71 -7.30
N ILE A 81 -0.59 8.64 -6.59
CA ILE A 81 -0.98 8.45 -5.17
C ILE A 81 -1.90 7.23 -5.02
N THR A 82 -2.85 7.06 -5.94
CA THR A 82 -3.80 5.93 -5.92
C THR A 82 -3.06 4.61 -6.07
N LEU A 83 -2.12 4.53 -7.01
CA LEU A 83 -1.31 3.33 -7.25
C LEU A 83 -0.45 2.98 -6.02
N GLU A 84 0.18 3.97 -5.38
CA GLU A 84 0.94 3.76 -4.15
C GLU A 84 0.08 3.19 -3.02
N LYS A 85 -1.13 3.72 -2.83
CA LYS A 85 -2.06 3.21 -1.80
C LYS A 85 -2.54 1.80 -2.12
N ILE A 86 -2.84 1.48 -3.39
CA ILE A 86 -3.20 0.13 -3.81
C ILE A 86 -2.04 -0.84 -3.54
N LYS A 87 -0.80 -0.47 -3.88
CA LYS A 87 0.39 -1.28 -3.57
C LYS A 87 0.56 -1.50 -2.07
N LYS A 88 0.36 -0.46 -1.26
CA LYS A 88 0.39 -0.56 0.22
C LYS A 88 -0.70 -1.51 0.73
N ALA A 89 -1.92 -1.45 0.17
CA ALA A 89 -3.03 -2.31 0.54
C ALA A 89 -2.80 -3.79 0.18
N LEU A 90 -2.13 -4.06 -0.93
CA LEU A 90 -1.76 -5.42 -1.36
C LEU A 90 -0.72 -6.09 -0.45
N GLY A 91 -0.12 -5.35 0.47
CA GLY A 91 0.97 -5.84 1.29
C GLY A 91 2.19 -6.22 0.45
N THR A 92 3.18 -6.83 1.09
CA THR A 92 4.56 -7.09 0.62
C THR A 92 4.74 -7.96 -0.64
N LYS A 93 3.72 -8.11 -1.49
CA LYS A 93 3.84 -8.73 -2.82
C LYS A 93 4.34 -7.78 -3.91
N PHE A 94 4.44 -6.49 -3.59
CA PHE A 94 5.12 -5.51 -4.42
C PHE A 94 6.17 -4.79 -3.58
N SER A 95 7.14 -5.54 -3.07
CA SER A 95 8.48 -4.95 -2.96
C SER A 95 8.82 -4.47 -4.37
N THR A 96 9.19 -3.20 -4.53
CA THR A 96 9.69 -2.67 -5.82
C THR A 96 10.92 -3.44 -6.31
N PHE A 97 11.52 -4.26 -5.43
CA PHE A 97 12.70 -5.06 -5.68
C PHE A 97 12.50 -6.51 -5.20
N ILE A 98 12.59 -7.49 -6.10
CA ILE A 98 12.64 -8.92 -5.75
C ILE A 98 14.11 -9.36 -5.83
N PRO A 99 14.81 -9.55 -4.70
CA PRO A 99 16.19 -10.01 -4.73
C PRO A 99 16.28 -11.41 -5.35
N LEU A 100 17.33 -11.64 -6.13
CA LEU A 100 17.65 -12.94 -6.69
C LEU A 100 18.82 -13.56 -5.92
N CYS A 101 18.76 -14.87 -5.70
CA CYS A 101 19.86 -15.62 -5.12
C CYS A 101 21.12 -15.49 -5.99
N THR A 102 22.22 -14.99 -5.44
CA THR A 102 23.49 -14.82 -6.20
C THR A 102 24.10 -16.15 -6.66
N SER A 103 23.71 -17.28 -6.05
CA SER A 103 24.18 -18.62 -6.44
C SER A 103 23.35 -19.35 -7.51
N CYS A 104 22.03 -19.12 -7.60
CA CYS A 104 21.14 -19.88 -8.51
C CYS A 104 20.11 -19.03 -9.26
N ASN A 105 20.15 -17.71 -9.06
CA ASN A 105 19.30 -16.72 -9.69
C ASN A 105 17.79 -16.88 -9.45
N SER A 106 17.38 -17.72 -8.49
CA SER A 106 15.98 -17.86 -8.10
C SER A 106 15.54 -16.68 -7.22
N PRO A 107 14.28 -16.24 -7.30
CA PRO A 107 13.72 -15.25 -6.39
C PRO A 107 13.85 -15.69 -4.94
N ILE A 108 14.24 -14.77 -4.05
CA ILE A 108 14.36 -15.01 -2.62
C ILE A 108 13.55 -14.00 -1.81
N ASP A 109 13.04 -14.45 -0.66
CA ASP A 109 12.43 -13.59 0.35
C ASP A 109 13.50 -13.25 1.41
N LEU A 110 13.67 -11.97 1.73
CA LEU A 110 14.62 -11.52 2.75
C LEU A 110 14.30 -12.04 4.16
N GLY A 111 13.07 -12.52 4.39
CA GLY A 111 12.61 -13.18 5.60
C GLY A 111 13.20 -14.58 5.81
N TRP A 112 13.84 -15.15 4.80
CA TRP A 112 14.48 -16.47 4.90
C TRP A 112 15.96 -16.36 5.21
N ASN A 113 16.51 -17.39 5.87
CA ASN A 113 17.95 -17.50 6.13
C ASN A 113 18.70 -18.10 4.92
N TYR A 114 18.03 -18.97 4.16
CA TYR A 114 18.61 -19.72 3.05
C TYR A 114 17.70 -19.66 1.81
N CYS A 115 18.30 -19.69 0.63
CA CYS A 115 17.58 -19.83 -0.63
C CYS A 115 16.85 -21.19 -0.65
N THR A 116 15.55 -21.19 -0.91
CA THR A 116 14.74 -22.42 -0.95
C THR A 116 15.02 -23.29 -2.17
N ASN A 117 15.61 -22.73 -3.23
CA ASN A 117 15.97 -23.50 -4.42
C ASN A 117 17.35 -24.18 -4.31
N CYS A 118 18.37 -23.48 -3.80
CA CYS A 118 19.74 -24.02 -3.78
C CYS A 118 20.40 -24.13 -2.40
N GLY A 119 19.75 -23.66 -1.33
CA GLY A 119 20.26 -23.72 0.04
C GLY A 119 21.35 -22.69 0.38
N ALA A 120 21.74 -21.81 -0.56
CA ALA A 120 22.74 -20.77 -0.29
C ALA A 120 22.26 -19.80 0.80
N GLU A 121 23.17 -19.42 1.71
CA GLU A 121 22.87 -18.51 2.81
C GLU A 121 22.64 -17.08 2.30
N ILE A 122 21.48 -16.51 2.62
CA ILE A 122 21.06 -15.19 2.12
C ILE A 122 21.83 -14.07 2.80
N LYS A 123 22.13 -14.21 4.10
CA LYS A 123 22.83 -13.19 4.90
C LYS A 123 24.20 -12.79 4.32
N SER A 124 24.89 -13.74 3.69
CA SER A 124 26.21 -13.59 3.07
C SER A 124 26.19 -13.11 1.62
N MET A 125 25.00 -12.99 1.00
CA MET A 125 24.90 -12.48 -0.37
C MET A 125 25.22 -10.99 -0.42
N VAL A 126 25.67 -10.53 -1.59
CA VAL A 126 25.88 -9.12 -1.89
C VAL A 126 24.96 -8.79 -3.06
N PHE A 127 24.11 -7.78 -2.88
CA PHE A 127 23.16 -7.31 -3.90
C PHE A 127 23.66 -5.98 -4.45
N GLU A 128 23.34 -5.69 -5.73
CA GLU A 128 23.70 -4.42 -6.37
C GLU A 128 22.95 -3.22 -5.78
N GLU A 129 21.72 -3.45 -5.31
CA GLU A 129 20.92 -2.46 -4.59
C GLU A 129 21.30 -2.41 -3.10
N GLU A 130 21.27 -1.22 -2.51
CA GLU A 130 21.48 -1.04 -1.07
C GLU A 130 20.26 -1.56 -0.29
N ILE A 131 20.29 -2.84 0.06
CA ILE A 131 19.31 -3.44 0.97
C ILE A 131 19.75 -3.19 2.42
N GLU A 132 18.86 -2.58 3.20
CA GLU A 132 19.10 -2.34 4.62
C GLU A 132 19.30 -3.64 5.41
N ARG A 133 20.07 -3.55 6.50
CA ARG A 133 20.29 -4.64 7.45
C ARG A 133 19.73 -4.27 8.82
N CYS A 134 19.16 -5.26 9.50
CA CYS A 134 18.70 -5.10 10.87
C CYS A 134 19.88 -4.73 11.78
N LYS A 135 19.77 -3.61 12.49
CA LYS A 135 20.80 -3.13 13.44
C LYS A 135 21.09 -4.11 14.59
N ASN A 136 20.18 -5.05 14.87
CA ASN A 136 20.34 -6.03 15.96
C ASN A 136 20.93 -7.38 15.49
N CYS A 137 20.38 -8.01 14.44
CA CYS A 137 20.83 -9.34 14.01
C CYS A 137 21.63 -9.37 12.70
N ASN A 138 21.77 -8.21 12.04
CA ASN A 138 22.49 -7.99 10.79
C ASN A 138 21.97 -8.80 9.57
N ASN A 139 20.77 -9.39 9.67
CA ASN A 139 20.08 -9.95 8.50
C ASN A 139 19.49 -8.83 7.65
N TYR A 140 19.36 -9.09 6.36
CA TYR A 140 18.66 -8.20 5.45
C TYR A 140 17.20 -8.01 5.88
N ILE A 141 16.70 -6.79 5.71
CA ILE A 141 15.34 -6.41 6.07
C ILE A 141 14.65 -5.79 4.86
N SER A 142 13.34 -6.03 4.75
CA SER A 142 12.51 -5.25 3.83
C SER A 142 12.13 -3.93 4.48
N ASP A 143 12.14 -2.88 3.67
CA ASP A 143 11.57 -1.57 3.97
C ASP A 143 10.14 -1.65 4.51
N SER A 144 9.34 -2.63 4.12
CA SER A 144 7.95 -2.78 4.56
C SER A 144 7.80 -3.33 5.98
N TRP A 145 8.86 -3.89 6.57
CA TRP A 145 8.78 -4.58 7.86
C TRP A 145 8.72 -3.62 9.05
N LYS A 146 7.77 -3.83 9.95
CA LYS A 146 7.69 -3.14 11.26
C LYS A 146 8.59 -3.77 12.30
N PHE A 147 8.77 -5.08 12.23
CA PHE A 147 9.62 -5.88 13.11
C PHE A 147 10.52 -6.76 12.25
N CYS A 148 11.75 -7.00 12.71
CA CYS A 148 12.65 -7.91 12.04
C CYS A 148 12.09 -9.34 12.07
N ALA A 149 11.88 -9.96 10.91
CA ALA A 149 11.40 -11.34 10.83
C ALA A 149 12.36 -12.36 11.46
N HIS A 150 13.64 -11.98 11.64
CA HIS A 150 14.69 -12.85 12.15
C HIS A 150 14.92 -12.75 13.67
N CYS A 151 14.74 -11.57 14.26
CA CYS A 151 15.05 -11.34 15.68
C CYS A 151 13.97 -10.58 16.46
N GLY A 152 12.89 -10.16 15.80
CA GLY A 152 11.78 -9.45 16.44
C GLY A 152 12.06 -7.99 16.83
N THR A 153 13.27 -7.46 16.60
CA THR A 153 13.58 -6.05 16.87
C THR A 153 12.67 -5.15 16.05
N LYS A 154 12.07 -4.15 16.70
CA LYS A 154 11.25 -3.12 16.05
C LYS A 154 12.14 -2.31 15.10
N LEU A 155 11.75 -2.25 13.83
CA LEU A 155 12.49 -1.59 12.75
C LEU A 155 11.98 -0.16 12.49
N LYS A 156 10.67 0.04 12.64
CA LYS A 156 10.02 1.34 12.46
C LYS A 156 9.22 1.71 13.71
N GLU A 157 9.31 2.96 14.10
CA GLU A 157 8.38 3.54 15.08
C GLU A 157 6.96 3.55 14.46
N GLU A 158 5.94 3.42 15.30
CA GLU A 158 4.57 3.53 14.82
C GLU A 158 4.37 4.93 14.26
N GLU A 159 4.00 5.02 12.97
CA GLU A 159 3.47 6.25 12.38
C GLU A 159 2.40 6.79 13.35
N GLU A 160 2.59 8.03 13.81
CA GLU A 160 1.75 8.69 14.80
C GLU A 160 0.28 8.33 14.58
N GLU A 161 -0.40 7.81 15.62
CA GLU A 161 -1.82 7.50 15.52
C GLU A 161 -2.57 8.74 15.01
N ILE A 162 -3.03 8.68 13.75
CA ILE A 162 -3.78 9.77 13.14
C ILE A 162 -5.06 9.91 13.96
N LEU A 163 -5.10 10.95 14.80
CA LEU A 163 -6.27 11.24 15.61
C LEU A 163 -7.46 11.49 14.68
N ARG A 164 -8.61 10.92 15.01
CA ARG A 164 -9.85 11.06 14.25
C ARG A 164 -10.92 11.73 15.08
N CYS A 165 -11.70 12.60 14.46
CA CYS A 165 -12.85 13.22 15.09
C CYS A 165 -13.82 12.14 15.59
N PRO A 166 -14.22 12.13 16.88
CA PRO A 166 -15.14 11.12 17.42
C PRO A 166 -16.49 11.09 16.69
N ASN A 167 -16.94 12.24 16.19
CA ASN A 167 -18.23 12.40 15.52
C ASN A 167 -18.19 12.01 14.03
N CYS A 168 -17.31 12.62 13.23
CA CYS A 168 -17.30 12.44 11.78
C CYS A 168 -16.18 11.53 11.24
N LYS A 169 -15.31 11.00 12.12
CA LYS A 169 -14.20 10.07 11.81
C LYS A 169 -13.10 10.58 10.86
N ARG A 170 -13.19 11.83 10.42
CA ARG A 170 -12.15 12.50 9.64
C ARG A 170 -10.89 12.73 10.48
N PRO A 171 -9.69 12.68 9.87
CA PRO A 171 -8.44 12.97 10.56
C PRO A 171 -8.45 14.40 11.11
N ILE A 172 -7.89 14.57 12.30
CA ILE A 172 -7.78 15.82 13.04
C ILE A 172 -6.36 15.95 13.58
N GLN A 173 -5.88 17.17 13.77
CA GLN A 173 -4.61 17.39 14.45
C GLN A 173 -4.81 17.42 15.98
N PRO A 174 -3.79 17.04 16.77
CA PRO A 174 -3.88 16.98 18.23
C PRO A 174 -4.17 18.32 18.91
N ASP A 175 -3.77 19.43 18.28
CA ASP A 175 -3.90 20.80 18.77
C ASP A 175 -5.27 21.42 18.49
N TRP A 176 -6.10 20.79 17.65
CA TRP A 176 -7.41 21.32 17.29
C TRP A 176 -8.42 21.18 18.44
N ILE A 177 -9.13 22.27 18.73
CA ILE A 177 -10.18 22.33 19.77
C ILE A 177 -11.57 22.05 19.17
N VAL A 178 -11.73 22.27 17.87
CA VAL A 178 -12.97 22.05 17.13
C VAL A 178 -12.65 21.38 15.80
N CYS A 179 -13.41 20.35 15.43
CA CYS A 179 -13.27 19.69 14.14
C CYS A 179 -13.76 20.62 13.02
N PRO A 180 -12.92 21.00 12.04
CA PRO A 180 -13.29 21.94 10.98
C PRO A 180 -14.32 21.36 9.99
N TYR A 181 -14.50 20.03 9.99
CA TYR A 181 -15.39 19.35 9.06
C TYR A 181 -16.81 19.18 9.57
N CYS A 182 -17.02 19.18 10.89
CA CYS A 182 -18.35 18.91 11.46
C CYS A 182 -18.70 19.74 12.71
N GLY A 183 -17.80 20.63 13.15
CA GLY A 183 -18.03 21.49 14.32
C GLY A 183 -17.96 20.78 15.68
N TYR A 184 -17.65 19.48 15.72
CA TYR A 184 -17.54 18.74 16.99
C TYR A 184 -16.39 19.27 17.84
N ARG A 185 -16.64 19.55 19.13
CA ARG A 185 -15.62 19.98 20.09
C ARG A 185 -14.69 18.83 20.46
N LEU A 186 -13.43 18.97 20.08
CA LEU A 186 -12.35 18.03 20.38
C LEU A 186 -11.83 18.35 21.78
N LYS A 187 -11.96 17.40 22.72
CA LYS A 187 -11.39 17.56 24.06
C LYS A 187 -9.87 17.36 23.97
N LYS A 188 -9.07 18.25 24.55
CA LYS A 188 -7.64 17.98 24.80
C LYS A 188 -7.54 16.72 25.68
N LYS A 189 -6.64 15.78 25.36
CA LYS A 189 -6.22 14.79 26.36
C LYS A 189 -5.53 15.57 27.50
N PRO A 190 -5.85 15.29 28.78
CA PRO A 190 -5.13 15.87 29.91
C PRO A 190 -3.65 15.44 29.91
#